data_AF-A0A3D9CGG3-F1
#
_entry.id   AF-A0A3D9CGG3-F1
#
_cell.length_a   1.000
_cell.length_b   1.000
_cell.length_c   1.000
_cell.angle_alpha   90.00
_cell.angle_beta   90.00
_cell.angle_gamma   90.00
#
_symmetry.space_group_name_H-M   'P 1'
#
loop_
_entity.id
_entity.type
_entity.pdbx_description
1 polymer ?
#
loop_
_entity_poly.entity_id
_entity_poly.type
_entity_poly.pdbx_seq_one_letter_code
_entity_poly.pdbx_strand_id
1 'polypeptide(L)'
;MILKDRFEQLCMSVYDDQTLTFNLWKEIEKKYSEKNRYYHNLSHLENMFQELDTVSDKISDFTTVSFSVFYHDIIYNATSKFNEENSAVIAEKRLKKAGISEDKIQIVTAQIVATKSHQNSKDQDTNYLLDADLSILGKDPETYLKYTQQIRKEYSIYPDFLYKPGRKKALQHFLEFENIFKTDYFKNSYEAQARENIAAEIQLL
;
A
#
# COMPACT_ATOMS: atom_id res chain seq x y z
N MET A 1 -16.87 -2.06 8.10
CA MET A 1 -18.07 -2.38 7.30
C MET A 1 -17.75 -2.17 5.82
N ILE A 2 -17.28 -0.98 5.43
CA ILE A 2 -16.94 -0.63 4.03
C ILE A 2 -15.91 -1.57 3.36
N LEU A 3 -14.74 -1.81 3.97
CA LEU A 3 -13.72 -2.67 3.35
C LEU A 3 -14.17 -4.13 3.18
N LYS A 4 -14.94 -4.65 4.15
CA LYS A 4 -15.49 -5.99 4.07
C LYS A 4 -16.42 -6.10 2.88
N ASP A 5 -17.39 -5.18 2.80
CA ASP A 5 -18.38 -5.17 1.72
C ASP A 5 -17.70 -4.98 0.36
N ARG A 6 -16.67 -4.12 0.28
CA ARG A 6 -15.83 -3.95 -0.91
C ARG A 6 -15.12 -5.25 -1.30
N PHE A 7 -14.50 -5.95 -0.35
CA PHE A 7 -13.83 -7.21 -0.64
C PHE A 7 -14.81 -8.30 -1.09
N GLU A 8 -15.98 -8.38 -0.45
CA GLU A 8 -17.04 -9.32 -0.84
C GLU A 8 -17.54 -9.04 -2.26
N GLN A 9 -17.79 -7.78 -2.61
CA GLN A 9 -18.16 -7.37 -3.97
C GLN A 9 -17.05 -7.66 -4.99
N LEU A 10 -15.79 -7.39 -4.63
CA LEU A 10 -14.63 -7.70 -5.45
C LEU A 10 -14.60 -9.19 -5.78
N CYS A 11 -14.72 -10.06 -4.78
CA CYS A 11 -14.75 -11.51 -4.97
C CYS A 11 -15.95 -11.97 -5.81
N MET A 12 -17.16 -11.47 -5.54
CA MET A 12 -18.37 -11.81 -6.31
C MET A 12 -18.27 -11.43 -7.80
N SER A 13 -17.45 -10.44 -8.15
CA SER A 13 -17.21 -10.06 -9.55
C SER A 13 -16.38 -11.06 -10.35
N VAL A 14 -15.70 -12.00 -9.67
CA VAL A 14 -14.75 -12.93 -10.29
C VAL A 14 -15.05 -14.41 -10.01
N TYR A 15 -15.68 -14.75 -8.88
CA TYR A 15 -16.11 -16.11 -8.57
C TYR A 15 -17.30 -16.11 -7.59
N ASP A 16 -18.05 -17.23 -7.54
CA ASP A 16 -19.22 -17.38 -6.66
C ASP A 16 -18.97 -18.44 -5.56
N ASP A 17 -18.18 -18.07 -4.55
CA ASP A 17 -17.96 -18.87 -3.34
C ASP A 17 -17.93 -17.97 -2.10
N GLN A 18 -19.08 -17.86 -1.44
CA GLN A 18 -19.26 -17.03 -0.24
C GLN A 18 -18.44 -17.53 0.96
N THR A 19 -18.25 -18.85 1.09
CA THR A 19 -17.51 -19.42 2.21
C THR A 19 -16.02 -19.13 2.06
N LEU A 20 -15.47 -19.28 0.85
CA LEU A 20 -14.10 -18.90 0.56
C LEU A 20 -13.90 -17.40 0.78
N THR A 21 -14.78 -16.56 0.24
CA THR A 21 -14.72 -15.10 0.37
C THR A 21 -14.70 -14.66 1.84
N PHE A 22 -15.61 -15.20 2.66
CA PHE A 22 -15.64 -14.94 4.09
C PHE A 22 -14.31 -15.30 4.77
N ASN A 23 -13.75 -16.48 4.47
CA ASN A 23 -12.49 -16.93 5.06
C ASN A 23 -11.29 -16.06 4.63
N LEU A 24 -11.24 -15.64 3.37
CA LEU A 24 -10.20 -14.74 2.85
C LEU A 24 -10.29 -13.36 3.53
N TRP A 25 -11.50 -12.81 3.67
CA TRP A 25 -11.69 -11.56 4.40
C TRP A 25 -11.24 -11.68 5.86
N LYS A 26 -11.64 -12.75 6.56
CA LYS A 26 -11.22 -12.99 7.96
C LYS A 26 -9.70 -13.06 8.10
N GLU A 27 -8.99 -13.61 7.11
CA GLU A 27 -7.53 -13.60 7.09
C GLU A 27 -6.97 -12.18 6.94
N ILE A 28 -7.44 -11.43 5.95
CA ILE A 28 -7.02 -10.04 5.69
C ILE A 28 -7.29 -9.17 6.93
N GLU A 29 -8.52 -9.17 7.45
CA GLU A 29 -8.92 -8.42 8.63
C GLU A 29 -8.02 -8.75 9.82
N LYS A 30 -7.78 -10.05 10.07
CA LYS A 30 -6.91 -10.48 11.18
C LYS A 30 -5.48 -9.97 11.00
N LYS A 31 -4.93 -10.03 9.78
CA LYS A 31 -3.57 -9.59 9.48
C LYS A 31 -3.38 -8.09 9.65
N TYR A 32 -4.26 -7.29 9.06
CA TYR A 32 -4.20 -5.84 9.19
C TYR A 32 -4.62 -5.32 10.57
N SER A 33 -5.16 -6.17 11.45
CA SER A 33 -5.49 -5.84 12.85
C SER A 33 -4.44 -6.33 13.86
N GLU A 34 -3.27 -6.82 13.42
CA GLU A 34 -2.18 -7.22 14.31
C GLU A 34 -1.70 -6.02 15.16
N LYS A 35 -1.50 -6.21 16.48
CA LYS A 35 -1.25 -5.12 17.46
C LYS A 35 -0.07 -4.19 17.15
N ASN A 36 0.89 -4.66 16.36
CA ASN A 36 2.11 -3.91 16.04
C ASN A 36 2.00 -3.12 14.72
N ARG A 37 0.82 -3.11 14.07
CA ARG A 37 0.53 -2.34 12.85
C ARG A 37 -0.20 -1.06 13.22
N TYR A 38 0.55 0.03 13.35
CA TYR A 38 0.00 1.34 13.71
C TYR A 38 -0.38 2.17 12.49
N TYR A 39 0.37 2.03 11.39
CA TYR A 39 0.08 2.63 10.10
C TYR A 39 -0.43 1.58 9.10
N HIS A 40 0.29 0.46 8.93
CA HIS A 40 -0.03 -0.57 7.92
C HIS A 40 -1.19 -1.48 8.36
N ASN A 41 -2.35 -0.87 8.63
CA ASN A 41 -3.58 -1.47 9.13
C ASN A 41 -4.76 -1.24 8.17
N LEU A 42 -5.99 -1.59 8.59
CA LEU A 42 -7.17 -1.44 7.74
C LEU A 42 -7.43 0.02 7.31
N SER A 43 -7.06 1.01 8.10
CA SER A 43 -7.21 2.43 7.73
C SER A 43 -6.30 2.82 6.56
N HIS A 44 -5.13 2.19 6.42
CA HIS A 44 -4.26 2.35 5.26
C HIS A 44 -4.95 1.87 3.99
N LEU A 45 -5.59 0.69 4.03
CA LEU A 45 -6.37 0.19 2.91
C LEU A 45 -7.55 1.10 2.56
N GLU A 46 -8.25 1.64 3.57
CA GLU A 46 -9.32 2.63 3.34
C GLU A 46 -8.79 3.88 2.63
N ASN A 47 -7.65 4.41 3.06
CA ASN A 47 -7.02 5.55 2.40
C ASN A 47 -6.63 5.24 0.96
N MET A 48 -5.98 4.10 0.69
CA MET A 48 -5.62 3.70 -0.67
C MET A 48 -6.84 3.61 -1.58
N PHE A 49 -7.94 3.01 -1.11
CA PHE A 49 -9.18 2.95 -1.91
C PHE A 49 -9.81 4.32 -2.12
N GLN A 50 -9.80 5.21 -1.12
CA GLN A 50 -10.29 6.57 -1.30
C GLN A 50 -9.52 7.29 -2.42
N GLU A 51 -8.19 7.14 -2.46
CA GLU A 51 -7.38 7.71 -3.54
C GLU A 51 -7.69 7.09 -4.90
N LEU A 52 -7.70 5.76 -4.97
CA LEU A 52 -7.92 5.03 -6.22
C LEU A 52 -9.31 5.24 -6.80
N ASP A 53 -10.34 5.39 -5.95
CA ASP A 53 -11.70 5.65 -6.41
C ASP A 53 -11.79 6.98 -7.20
N THR A 54 -10.99 8.00 -6.84
CA THR A 54 -10.94 9.30 -7.56
C THR A 54 -10.34 9.23 -8.96
N VAL A 55 -9.60 8.16 -9.26
CA VAL A 55 -8.97 7.91 -10.56
C VAL A 55 -9.42 6.59 -11.19
N SER A 56 -10.50 6.00 -10.68
CA SER A 56 -11.02 4.71 -11.15
C SER A 56 -11.35 4.70 -12.64
N ASP A 57 -11.71 5.84 -13.21
CA ASP A 57 -11.95 6.05 -14.65
C ASP A 57 -10.69 5.94 -15.52
N LYS A 58 -9.50 6.03 -14.91
CA LYS A 58 -8.19 5.99 -15.59
C LYS A 58 -7.46 4.66 -15.37
N ILE A 59 -7.99 3.77 -14.54
CA ILE A 59 -7.42 2.47 -14.23
C ILE A 59 -8.07 1.44 -15.15
N SER A 60 -7.26 0.67 -15.87
CA SER A 60 -7.74 -0.26 -16.90
C SER A 60 -8.38 -1.51 -16.30
N ASP A 61 -7.77 -2.07 -15.25
CA ASP A 61 -8.27 -3.23 -14.51
C ASP A 61 -8.29 -2.94 -12.99
N PHE A 62 -9.32 -2.19 -12.58
CA PHE A 62 -9.52 -1.82 -11.18
C PHE A 62 -9.72 -3.04 -10.27
N THR A 63 -10.28 -4.14 -10.79
CA THR A 63 -10.42 -5.40 -10.06
C THR A 63 -9.05 -5.97 -9.68
N THR A 64 -8.12 -6.01 -10.62
CA THR A 64 -6.75 -6.49 -10.39
C THR A 64 -6.00 -5.58 -9.42
N VAL A 65 -6.07 -4.25 -9.60
CA VAL A 65 -5.49 -3.28 -8.64
C VAL A 65 -6.08 -3.47 -7.24
N SER A 66 -7.38 -3.69 -7.12
CA SER A 66 -8.05 -3.89 -5.83
C SER A 66 -7.53 -5.12 -5.08
N PHE A 67 -7.26 -6.22 -5.79
CA PHE A 67 -6.60 -7.37 -5.17
C PHE A 67 -5.19 -7.02 -4.67
N SER A 68 -4.42 -6.27 -5.46
CA SER A 68 -3.10 -5.80 -5.03
C SER A 68 -3.18 -4.94 -3.77
N VAL A 69 -4.16 -4.03 -3.67
CA VAL A 69 -4.39 -3.22 -2.45
C VAL A 69 -4.63 -4.11 -1.23
N PHE A 70 -5.55 -5.07 -1.31
CA PHE A 70 -5.87 -5.94 -0.16
C PHE A 70 -4.71 -6.85 0.28
N TYR A 71 -3.76 -7.14 -0.62
CA TYR A 71 -2.71 -8.12 -0.35
C TYR A 71 -1.30 -7.53 -0.20
N HIS A 72 -1.02 -6.28 -0.63
CA HIS A 72 0.37 -5.77 -0.71
C HIS A 72 1.15 -5.86 0.61
N ASP A 73 0.47 -5.60 1.73
CA ASP A 73 1.04 -5.64 3.08
C ASP A 73 0.40 -6.71 3.97
N ILE A 74 -0.20 -7.75 3.38
CA ILE A 74 -0.81 -8.82 4.18
C ILE A 74 0.23 -9.49 5.10
N ILE A 75 1.48 -9.59 4.64
CA ILE A 75 2.65 -9.89 5.47
C ILE A 75 3.36 -8.57 5.77
N TYR A 76 3.47 -8.22 7.06
CA TYR A 76 4.19 -7.03 7.48
C TYR A 76 5.01 -7.31 8.74
N ASN A 77 6.30 -7.01 8.66
CA ASN A 77 7.22 -6.95 9.78
C ASN A 77 8.22 -5.83 9.51
N ALA A 78 8.24 -4.80 10.37
CA ALA A 78 9.08 -3.61 10.22
C ALA A 78 10.59 -3.91 10.08
N THR A 79 11.05 -5.07 10.54
CA THR A 79 12.47 -5.50 10.48
C THR A 79 12.81 -6.36 9.26
N SER A 80 11.80 -6.78 8.49
CA SER A 80 11.95 -7.66 7.34
C SER A 80 12.08 -6.86 6.05
N LYS A 81 12.92 -7.35 5.14
CA LYS A 81 13.06 -6.82 3.76
C LYS A 81 12.33 -7.66 2.72
N PHE A 82 11.50 -8.61 3.15
CA PHE A 82 10.82 -9.58 2.29
C PHE A 82 9.30 -9.49 2.43
N ASN A 83 8.77 -8.38 2.95
CA ASN A 83 7.34 -8.26 3.23
C ASN A 83 6.54 -8.37 1.93
N GLU A 84 6.95 -7.62 0.92
CA GLU A 84 6.30 -7.53 -0.39
C GLU A 84 6.37 -8.86 -1.13
N GLU A 85 7.54 -9.50 -1.19
CA GLU A 85 7.67 -10.82 -1.82
C GLU A 85 6.84 -11.89 -1.10
N ASN A 86 6.82 -11.88 0.25
CA ASN A 86 6.01 -12.84 1.01
C ASN A 86 4.50 -12.56 0.87
N SER A 87 4.11 -11.29 0.83
CA SER A 87 2.74 -10.85 0.54
C SER A 87 2.29 -11.31 -0.83
N ALA A 88 3.14 -11.18 -1.85
CA ALA A 88 2.87 -11.67 -3.20
C ALA A 88 2.67 -13.19 -3.24
N VAL A 89 3.50 -13.97 -2.52
CA VAL A 89 3.32 -15.44 -2.41
C VAL A 89 1.98 -15.79 -1.75
N ILE A 90 1.56 -15.05 -0.71
CA ILE A 90 0.25 -15.25 -0.09
C ILE A 90 -0.88 -14.90 -1.08
N ALA A 91 -0.78 -13.77 -1.77
CA ALA A 91 -1.74 -13.33 -2.77
C ALA A 91 -1.93 -14.39 -3.86
N GLU A 92 -0.84 -14.86 -4.46
CA GLU A 92 -0.84 -15.92 -5.47
C GLU A 92 -1.60 -17.15 -4.98
N LYS A 93 -1.27 -17.64 -3.78
CA LYS A 93 -1.92 -18.84 -3.22
C LYS A 93 -3.42 -18.65 -2.99
N ARG A 94 -3.85 -17.47 -2.55
CA ARG A 94 -5.28 -17.18 -2.30
C ARG A 94 -6.05 -17.00 -3.59
N LEU A 95 -5.49 -16.25 -4.54
CA LEU A 95 -6.12 -15.98 -5.83
C LEU A 95 -6.20 -17.25 -6.70
N LYS A 96 -5.19 -18.13 -6.67
CA LYS A 96 -5.26 -19.47 -7.29
C LYS A 96 -6.42 -20.30 -6.73
N LYS A 97 -6.58 -20.29 -5.39
CA LYS A 97 -7.68 -21.00 -4.73
C LYS A 97 -9.06 -20.41 -5.11
N ALA A 98 -9.12 -19.11 -5.35
CA ALA A 98 -10.30 -18.40 -5.82
C ALA A 98 -10.60 -18.58 -7.32
N GLY A 99 -9.76 -19.32 -8.06
CA GLY A 99 -9.98 -19.57 -9.49
C GLY A 99 -9.67 -18.36 -10.39
N ILE A 100 -8.92 -17.38 -9.88
CA ILE A 100 -8.45 -16.25 -10.70
C ILE A 100 -7.46 -16.75 -11.74
N SER A 101 -7.53 -16.21 -12.96
CA SER A 101 -6.63 -16.55 -14.07
C SER A 101 -5.17 -16.25 -13.72
N GLU A 102 -4.25 -17.09 -14.20
CA GLU A 102 -2.81 -16.94 -13.96
C GLU A 102 -2.28 -15.56 -14.41
N ASP A 103 -2.77 -15.04 -15.54
CA ASP A 103 -2.36 -13.72 -16.07
C ASP A 103 -2.63 -12.60 -15.06
N LYS A 104 -3.84 -12.57 -14.47
CA LYS A 104 -4.17 -11.60 -13.41
C LYS A 104 -3.35 -11.80 -12.15
N ILE A 105 -3.09 -13.04 -11.77
CA ILE A 105 -2.27 -13.35 -10.59
C ILE A 105 -0.83 -12.83 -10.77
N GLN A 106 -0.27 -12.98 -11.97
CA GLN A 106 1.06 -12.43 -12.29
C GLN A 106 1.08 -10.91 -12.19
N ILE A 107 0.03 -10.23 -12.66
CA ILE A 107 -0.09 -8.77 -12.51
C ILE A 107 -0.19 -8.38 -11.03
N VAL A 108 -1.05 -9.03 -10.24
CA VAL A 108 -1.20 -8.73 -8.79
C VAL A 108 0.13 -8.91 -8.06
N THR A 109 0.81 -10.03 -8.27
CA THR A 109 2.09 -10.31 -7.62
C THR A 109 3.18 -9.32 -8.03
N ALA A 110 3.25 -8.95 -9.31
CA ALA A 110 4.17 -7.92 -9.80
C ALA A 110 3.87 -6.54 -9.19
N GLN A 111 2.58 -6.17 -9.10
CA GLN A 111 2.13 -4.93 -8.48
C GLN A 111 2.51 -4.85 -7.00
N ILE A 112 2.28 -5.93 -6.24
CA ILE A 112 2.68 -6.03 -4.83
C ILE A 112 4.20 -5.91 -4.69
N VAL A 113 4.99 -6.62 -5.49
CA VAL A 113 6.46 -6.53 -5.41
C VAL A 113 6.96 -5.12 -5.77
N ALA A 114 6.28 -4.41 -6.68
CA ALA A 114 6.65 -3.05 -7.07
C ALA A 114 6.55 -2.04 -5.90
N THR A 115 5.66 -2.26 -4.91
CA THR A 115 5.52 -1.37 -3.73
C THR A 115 6.76 -1.35 -2.86
N LYS A 116 7.71 -2.27 -3.05
CA LYS A 116 8.98 -2.27 -2.29
C LYS A 116 9.89 -1.10 -2.64
N SER A 117 9.91 -0.73 -3.92
CA SER A 117 10.87 0.24 -4.47
C SER A 117 10.22 1.51 -4.98
N HIS A 118 8.90 1.47 -5.19
CA HIS A 118 8.10 2.52 -5.80
C HIS A 118 8.76 3.13 -7.05
N GLN A 119 9.43 2.30 -7.85
CA GLN A 119 9.99 2.72 -9.14
C GLN A 119 8.88 2.88 -10.19
N ASN A 120 9.10 3.74 -11.19
CA ASN A 120 8.15 3.89 -12.27
C ASN A 120 7.99 2.58 -13.06
N SER A 121 6.75 2.10 -13.18
CA SER A 121 6.40 0.90 -13.94
C SER A 121 6.05 1.25 -15.39
N LYS A 122 6.23 0.27 -16.29
CA LYS A 122 5.68 0.34 -17.66
C LYS A 122 4.16 0.07 -17.67
N ASP A 123 3.66 -0.58 -16.64
CA ASP A 123 2.23 -0.81 -16.43
C ASP A 123 1.61 0.37 -15.69
N GLN A 124 0.64 1.03 -16.32
CA GLN A 124 0.08 2.28 -15.80
C GLN A 124 -0.77 2.05 -14.54
N ASP A 125 -1.48 0.93 -14.46
CA ASP A 125 -2.30 0.57 -13.30
C ASP A 125 -1.43 0.33 -12.06
N THR A 126 -0.24 -0.25 -12.23
CA THR A 126 0.79 -0.34 -11.19
C THR A 126 1.18 1.05 -10.68
N ASN A 127 1.36 2.03 -11.58
CA ASN A 127 1.72 3.38 -11.16
C ASN A 127 0.64 4.04 -10.30
N TYR A 128 -0.65 3.80 -10.58
CA TYR A 128 -1.74 4.27 -9.71
C TYR A 128 -1.73 3.60 -8.33
N LEU A 129 -1.45 2.29 -8.26
CA LEU A 129 -1.29 1.59 -6.97
C LEU A 129 -0.14 2.20 -6.15
N LEU A 130 1.03 2.39 -6.78
CA LEU A 130 2.21 2.96 -6.12
C LEU A 130 1.95 4.37 -5.61
N ASP A 131 1.23 5.17 -6.39
CA ASP A 131 0.88 6.54 -6.02
C ASP A 131 -0.14 6.59 -4.87
N ALA A 132 -1.14 5.70 -4.88
CA ALA A 132 -2.10 5.57 -3.79
C ALA A 132 -1.43 5.17 -2.47
N ASP A 133 -0.47 4.24 -2.53
CA ASP A 133 0.31 3.80 -1.37
C ASP A 133 1.16 4.94 -0.77
N LEU A 134 1.75 5.78 -1.63
CA LEU A 134 2.56 6.94 -1.23
C LEU A 134 1.74 8.21 -0.93
N SER A 135 0.43 8.21 -1.17
CA SER A 135 -0.42 9.41 -1.08
C SER A 135 -0.38 10.09 0.29
N ILE A 136 -0.12 9.32 1.36
CA ILE A 136 0.03 9.84 2.72
C ILE A 136 1.13 10.92 2.80
N LEU A 137 2.16 10.82 1.95
CA LEU A 137 3.28 11.74 1.95
C LEU A 137 2.82 13.15 1.57
N GLY A 138 1.86 13.29 0.66
CA GLY A 138 1.33 14.57 0.21
C GLY A 138 0.10 15.07 0.95
N LYS A 139 -0.29 14.45 2.07
CA LYS A 139 -1.40 14.95 2.89
C LYS A 139 -1.03 16.22 3.64
N ASP A 140 -2.04 16.88 4.21
CA ASP A 140 -1.80 18.06 5.04
C ASP A 140 -0.85 17.75 6.22
N PRO A 141 -0.13 18.76 6.75
CA PRO A 141 0.89 18.54 7.78
C PRO A 141 0.39 17.85 9.05
N GLU A 142 -0.88 18.02 9.44
CA GLU A 142 -1.44 17.38 10.63
C GLU A 142 -1.63 15.88 10.40
N THR A 143 -2.17 15.51 9.25
CA THR A 143 -2.32 14.12 8.82
C THR A 143 -0.95 13.45 8.66
N TYR A 144 0.01 14.12 8.01
CA TYR A 144 1.37 13.61 7.86
C TYR A 144 2.06 13.39 9.21
N LEU A 145 1.89 14.31 10.17
CA LEU A 145 2.45 14.16 11.52
C LEU A 145 1.89 12.92 12.24
N LYS A 146 0.58 12.62 12.10
CA LYS A 146 -0.01 11.38 12.66
C LYS A 146 0.63 10.14 12.02
N TYR A 147 0.85 10.17 10.70
CA TYR A 147 1.56 9.12 9.98
C TYR A 147 2.98 8.89 10.53
N THR A 148 3.79 9.94 10.69
CA THR A 148 5.17 9.79 11.19
C THR A 148 5.20 9.21 12.61
N GLN A 149 4.26 9.60 13.47
CA GLN A 149 4.11 9.03 14.81
C GLN A 149 3.72 7.54 14.79
N GLN A 150 2.83 7.14 13.87
CA GLN A 150 2.46 5.73 13.70
C GLN A 150 3.64 4.90 13.20
N ILE A 151 4.37 5.38 12.19
CA ILE A 151 5.60 4.73 11.71
C ILE A 151 6.63 4.63 12.83
N ARG A 152 6.83 5.68 13.64
CA ARG A 152 7.75 5.61 14.78
C ARG A 152 7.38 4.49 15.76
N LYS A 153 6.09 4.25 16.00
CA LYS A 153 5.60 3.15 16.86
C LYS A 153 5.87 1.77 16.27
N GLU A 154 5.72 1.59 14.95
CA GLU A 154 6.02 0.31 14.29
C GLU A 154 7.50 -0.05 14.37
N TYR A 155 8.38 0.96 14.34
CA TYR A 155 9.82 0.81 14.50
C TYR A 155 10.29 1.01 15.96
N SER A 156 9.40 0.88 16.96
CA SER A 156 9.71 1.10 18.38
C SER A 156 10.80 0.18 18.94
N ILE A 157 11.07 -0.96 18.29
CA ILE A 157 12.18 -1.85 18.64
C ILE A 157 13.55 -1.19 18.47
N TYR A 158 13.67 -0.21 17.56
CA TYR A 158 14.92 0.51 17.34
C TYR A 158 14.98 1.76 18.22
N PRO A 159 16.08 1.96 18.98
CA PRO A 159 16.33 3.22 19.66
C PRO A 159 16.54 4.36 18.65
N ASP A 160 16.32 5.60 19.09
CA ASP A 160 16.31 6.77 18.20
C ASP A 160 17.61 6.95 17.41
N PHE A 161 18.78 6.63 17.99
CA PHE A 161 20.06 6.75 17.30
C PHE A 161 20.23 5.75 16.14
N LEU A 162 19.47 4.66 16.10
CA LEU A 162 19.40 3.74 14.95
C LEU A 162 18.23 4.08 14.02
N TYR A 163 17.08 4.42 14.58
CA TYR A 163 15.87 4.73 13.82
C TYR A 163 16.04 6.00 12.96
N LYS A 164 16.49 7.11 13.55
CA LYS A 164 16.54 8.43 12.88
C LYS A 164 17.40 8.41 11.61
N PRO A 165 18.64 7.87 11.60
CA PRO A 165 19.42 7.78 10.36
C PRO A 165 18.76 6.89 9.30
N GLY A 166 18.17 5.76 9.71
CA GLY A 166 17.48 4.84 8.79
C GLY A 166 16.24 5.47 8.15
N ARG A 167 15.41 6.14 8.96
CA ARG A 167 14.23 6.87 8.49
C ARG A 167 14.62 8.02 7.57
N LYS A 168 15.64 8.81 7.94
CA LYS A 168 16.16 9.89 7.10
C LYS A 168 16.64 9.38 5.74
N LYS A 169 17.34 8.24 5.71
CA LYS A 169 17.76 7.60 4.46
C LYS A 169 16.57 7.16 3.59
N ALA A 170 15.55 6.56 4.19
CA ALA A 170 14.34 6.15 3.45
C ALA A 170 13.60 7.35 2.86
N LEU A 171 13.49 8.45 3.61
CA LEU A 171 12.88 9.69 3.16
C LEU A 171 13.68 10.40 2.06
N GLN A 172 15.02 10.43 2.21
CA GLN A 172 15.91 10.98 1.19
C GLN A 172 15.80 10.22 -0.13
N HIS A 173 15.61 8.89 -0.08
CA HIS A 173 15.42 8.09 -1.28
C HIS A 173 14.23 8.58 -2.13
N PHE A 174 13.11 8.96 -1.52
CA PHE A 174 11.98 9.51 -2.27
C PHE A 174 12.30 10.88 -2.90
N LEU A 175 13.12 11.70 -2.25
CA LEU A 175 13.55 13.00 -2.80
C LEU A 175 14.54 12.86 -3.97
N GLU A 176 15.18 11.70 -4.14
CA GLU A 176 16.05 11.40 -5.30
C GLU A 176 15.25 11.18 -6.59
N PHE A 177 13.96 10.87 -6.50
CA PHE A 177 13.12 10.75 -7.68
C PHE A 177 12.84 12.13 -8.28
N GLU A 178 12.84 12.19 -9.61
CA GLU A 178 12.39 13.39 -10.34
C GLU A 178 10.97 13.77 -9.92
N ASN A 179 10.09 12.76 -9.78
CA ASN A 179 8.76 12.89 -9.19
C ASN A 179 8.53 11.73 -8.21
N ILE A 180 8.06 12.04 -7.00
CA ILE A 180 7.66 11.03 -6.02
C ILE A 180 6.47 10.24 -6.57
N PHE A 181 5.50 10.93 -7.16
CA PHE A 181 4.32 10.35 -7.79
C PHE A 181 4.53 10.14 -9.30
N LYS A 182 3.94 9.08 -9.85
CA LYS A 182 4.22 8.57 -11.21
C LYS A 182 3.19 9.10 -12.20
N THR A 183 1.94 9.20 -11.77
CA THR A 183 0.81 9.62 -12.58
C THR A 183 0.54 11.11 -12.43
N ASP A 184 0.05 11.75 -13.48
CA ASP A 184 -0.12 13.21 -13.51
C ASP A 184 -1.13 13.70 -12.47
N TYR A 185 -2.18 12.92 -12.20
CA TYR A 185 -3.15 13.26 -11.15
C TYR A 185 -2.49 13.36 -9.77
N PHE A 186 -1.71 12.36 -9.37
CA PHE A 186 -1.08 12.35 -8.05
C PHE A 186 0.08 13.34 -7.96
N LYS A 187 0.83 13.56 -9.05
CA LYS A 187 1.84 14.63 -9.10
C LYS A 187 1.22 15.98 -8.80
N ASN A 188 0.15 16.33 -9.53
CA ASN A 188 -0.53 17.61 -9.38
C ASN A 188 -1.16 17.78 -7.99
N SER A 189 -1.68 16.69 -7.42
CA SER A 189 -2.35 16.71 -6.12
C SER A 189 -1.38 16.74 -4.92
N TYR A 190 -0.24 16.06 -5.01
CA TYR A 190 0.53 15.67 -3.83
C TYR A 190 2.03 15.94 -3.88
N GLU A 191 2.64 16.15 -5.05
CA GLU A 191 4.11 16.23 -5.18
C GLU A 191 4.71 17.36 -4.33
N ALA A 192 4.15 18.56 -4.44
CA ALA A 192 4.65 19.74 -3.72
C ALA A 192 4.56 19.53 -2.19
N GLN A 193 3.39 19.14 -1.70
CA GLN A 193 3.16 18.91 -0.27
C GLN A 193 4.02 17.75 0.26
N ALA A 194 4.21 16.69 -0.52
CA ALA A 194 5.05 15.56 -0.14
C ALA A 194 6.51 15.97 0.08
N ARG A 195 7.07 16.78 -0.83
CA ARG A 195 8.43 17.28 -0.69
C ARG A 195 8.60 18.16 0.54
N GLU A 196 7.63 19.03 0.81
CA GLU A 196 7.63 19.87 2.02
C GLU A 196 7.57 19.03 3.30
N ASN A 197 6.63 18.07 3.37
CA ASN A 197 6.46 17.19 4.52
C ASN A 197 7.71 16.36 4.80
N ILE A 198 8.30 15.77 3.75
CA ILE A 198 9.51 14.96 3.85
C ILE A 198 10.69 15.82 4.32
N ALA A 199 10.87 17.01 3.73
CA ALA A 199 11.95 17.92 4.11
C ALA A 199 11.83 18.37 5.57
N ALA A 200 10.60 18.67 6.03
CA ALA A 200 10.33 19.03 7.42
C ALA A 200 10.63 17.86 8.38
N GLU A 201 10.20 16.63 8.07
CA GLU A 201 10.51 15.46 8.90
C GLU A 201 12.02 15.22 9.01
N ILE A 202 12.75 15.34 7.90
CA ILE A 202 14.21 15.17 7.86
C ILE A 202 14.95 16.15 8.78
N GLN A 203 14.41 17.35 9.01
CA GLN A 203 14.99 18.34 9.93
C GLN A 203 14.73 18.01 11.40
N LEU A 204 13.66 17.27 11.70
CA LEU A 204 13.28 16.86 13.05
C LEU A 204 13.93 15.53 13.50
N LEU A 205 14.39 14.71 12.54
CA LEU A 205 15.11 13.45 12.75
C LEU A 205 16.60 13.68 13.02
#